data_AF-A0AAN9HBC4-F1
#
_entry.id   AF-A0AAN9HBC4-F1
#
_cell.length_a   1.000
_cell.length_b   1.000
_cell.length_c   1.000
_cell.angle_alpha   90.00
_cell.angle_beta   90.00
_cell.angle_gamma   90.00
#
_symmetry.space_group_name_H-M   'P 1'
#
loop_
_entity.id
_entity.type
_entity.pdbx_description
1 polymer ?
#
loop_
_entity_poly.entity_id
_entity_poly.type
_entity_poly.pdbx_seq_one_letter_code
_entity_poly.pdbx_strand_id
1 'polypeptide(L)'
;MGSGTSPKGSPGGGNATLGNEKKGKAKPEGPLLEDVQTCCGCRFPLLVALFQLLLGIAVAGVAFLMVAISPSLLARETPHWAGIIMCVVSLVGFILFCITRVPDERASTQFIIKLLYFFLCTMGLVISVLVIAFQCYHYALTSSYSCKETEEDCRCTLDPEDPIARTFTYRGVTDCSAIDSTLPMYYLLQMLLNLAQAIVCLLGAFLIWKHRYQVFFAGLQMGSPSVQNWQKV
;
A
#
# COMPACT_ATOMS: atom_id res chain seq x y z
N MET A 1 55.74 59.01 65.54
CA MET A 1 55.23 58.00 64.60
C MET A 1 54.79 58.75 63.34
N GLY A 2 55.69 59.16 62.43
CA GLY A 2 56.19 58.42 61.25
C GLY A 2 55.04 58.18 60.25
N SER A 3 54.75 58.97 59.20
CA SER A 3 55.49 59.59 58.07
C SER A 3 55.94 58.64 56.96
N GLY A 4 55.47 58.91 55.73
CA GLY A 4 55.99 58.42 54.43
C GLY A 4 55.41 57.07 53.97
N THR A 5 55.04 56.82 52.70
CA THR A 5 55.46 57.43 51.42
C THR A 5 54.54 56.96 50.27
N SER A 6 54.34 57.82 49.26
CA SER A 6 54.07 57.44 47.86
C SER A 6 55.29 57.85 47.01
N PRO A 7 55.61 57.18 45.89
CA PRO A 7 55.47 57.82 44.54
C PRO A 7 55.09 56.78 43.44
N LYS A 8 54.47 57.04 42.28
CA LYS A 8 54.59 58.02 41.16
C LYS A 8 55.74 57.73 40.15
N GLY A 9 55.38 57.55 38.86
CA GLY A 9 56.22 57.62 37.65
C GLY A 9 56.22 56.31 36.81
N SER A 10 56.05 56.25 35.49
CA SER A 10 56.22 57.24 34.42
C SER A 10 55.48 56.84 33.11
N PRO A 11 55.33 57.77 32.12
CA PRO A 11 54.60 57.60 30.87
C PRO A 11 55.52 57.41 29.63
N GLY A 12 54.95 57.02 28.49
CA GLY A 12 55.42 57.46 27.17
C GLY A 12 55.62 56.40 26.08
N GLY A 13 55.21 56.77 24.86
CA GLY A 13 55.88 56.36 23.62
C GLY A 13 55.12 55.42 22.70
N GLY A 14 54.42 55.97 21.71
CA GLY A 14 53.90 55.19 20.58
C GLY A 14 54.97 54.85 19.55
N ASN A 15 54.74 53.77 18.81
CA ASN A 15 55.04 53.69 17.38
C ASN A 15 54.26 52.54 16.73
N ALA A 16 53.74 52.81 15.54
CA ALA A 16 53.02 51.88 14.68
C ALA A 16 53.94 50.72 14.20
N THR A 17 53.37 49.54 13.88
CA THR A 17 53.15 49.05 12.49
C THR A 17 52.67 47.58 12.49
N LEU A 18 51.59 47.34 11.72
CA LEU A 18 51.00 46.12 11.11
C LEU A 18 51.29 44.70 11.65
N GLY A 19 50.19 43.95 11.84
CA GLY A 19 50.19 42.48 11.93
C GLY A 19 48.78 41.85 11.88
N ASN A 20 47.98 42.25 10.89
CA ASN A 20 46.81 41.57 10.30
C ASN A 20 46.29 40.25 10.94
N GLU A 21 45.17 40.28 11.67
CA GLU A 21 44.23 39.15 11.72
C GLU A 21 42.81 39.61 11.38
N LYS A 22 42.28 39.00 10.32
CA LYS A 22 41.07 39.38 9.61
C LYS A 22 39.82 39.13 10.46
N LYS A 23 39.04 40.18 10.70
CA LYS A 23 37.61 40.09 11.06
C LYS A 23 36.85 39.34 9.96
N GLY A 24 36.59 38.05 10.17
CA GLY A 24 35.63 37.27 9.39
C GLY A 24 34.21 37.71 9.74
N LYS A 25 33.54 38.35 8.77
CA LYS A 25 32.10 38.61 8.78
C LYS A 25 31.35 37.26 8.77
N ALA A 26 30.58 36.97 9.82
CA ALA A 26 29.54 35.95 9.73
C ALA A 26 28.37 36.53 8.93
N LYS A 27 28.21 36.07 7.68
CA LYS A 27 27.03 36.27 6.85
C LYS A 27 26.12 35.05 7.07
N PRO A 28 24.79 35.20 7.17
CA PRO A 28 23.91 34.05 7.28
C PRO A 28 23.81 33.39 5.91
N GLU A 29 24.57 32.32 5.70
CA GLU A 29 24.37 31.40 4.59
C GLU A 29 23.31 30.37 5.01
N GLY A 30 22.08 30.55 4.54
CA GLY A 30 21.35 29.40 4.03
C GLY A 30 21.72 29.21 2.54
N PRO A 31 21.33 28.11 1.88
CA PRO A 31 20.72 26.87 2.35
C PRO A 31 21.67 25.68 2.10
N LEU A 32 22.12 24.99 3.15
CA LEU A 32 22.67 23.66 2.90
C LEU A 32 21.46 22.74 2.65
N LEU A 33 21.35 22.30 1.40
CA LEU A 33 20.57 21.14 0.98
C LEU A 33 20.95 19.97 1.89
N GLU A 34 20.31 19.90 3.05
CA GLU A 34 20.42 18.78 3.96
C GLU A 34 19.77 17.61 3.23
N ASP A 35 20.60 16.62 2.93
CA ASP A 35 20.33 15.46 2.12
C ASP A 35 18.84 15.10 2.12
N VAL A 36 18.26 15.12 0.92
CA VAL A 36 17.07 14.34 0.60
C VAL A 36 17.50 12.87 0.70
N GLN A 37 17.73 12.42 1.94
CA GLN A 37 18.00 11.05 2.27
C GLN A 37 16.72 10.33 1.91
N THR A 38 16.76 9.81 0.69
CA THR A 38 15.65 9.19 -0.01
C THR A 38 15.37 7.92 0.77
N CYS A 39 14.51 8.04 1.79
CA CYS A 39 14.20 6.95 2.68
C CYS A 39 13.52 5.88 1.86
N CYS A 40 14.29 4.87 1.47
CA CYS A 40 13.82 3.75 0.67
C CYS A 40 12.66 3.02 1.38
N GLY A 41 12.62 3.08 2.73
CA GLY A 41 11.54 2.60 3.56
C GLY A 41 10.24 3.41 3.49
N CYS A 42 10.29 4.70 3.17
CA CYS A 42 9.09 5.55 3.01
C CYS A 42 8.36 5.29 1.68
N ARG A 43 9.03 4.73 0.67
CA ARG A 43 8.41 4.38 -0.61
C ARG A 43 7.76 3.00 -0.62
N PHE A 44 8.10 2.15 0.34
CA PHE A 44 7.62 0.77 0.35
C PHE A 44 6.10 0.64 0.48
N PRO A 45 5.41 1.40 1.36
CA PRO A 45 3.94 1.37 1.41
C PRO A 45 3.28 1.91 0.13
N LEU A 46 3.91 2.89 -0.52
CA LEU A 46 3.44 3.44 -1.79
C LEU A 46 3.50 2.39 -2.91
N LEU A 47 4.59 1.63 -2.98
CA LEU A 47 4.73 0.54 -3.94
C LEU A 47 3.69 -0.55 -3.72
N VAL A 48 3.41 -0.92 -2.46
CA VAL A 48 2.34 -1.87 -2.13
C VAL A 48 0.98 -1.36 -2.59
N ALA A 49 0.63 -0.11 -2.26
CA ALA A 49 -0.64 0.49 -2.70
C ALA A 49 -0.76 0.57 -4.24
N LEU A 50 0.34 0.88 -4.94
CA LEU A 50 0.37 0.88 -6.39
C LEU A 50 0.15 -0.53 -6.98
N PHE A 51 0.80 -1.55 -6.42
CA PHE A 51 0.58 -2.93 -6.85
C PHE A 51 -0.86 -3.38 -6.58
N GLN A 52 -1.44 -3.03 -5.41
CA GLN A 52 -2.84 -3.33 -5.10
C GLN A 52 -3.79 -2.69 -6.13
N LEU A 53 -3.50 -1.46 -6.57
CA LEU A 53 -4.29 -0.76 -7.58
C LEU A 53 -4.18 -1.42 -8.95
N LEU A 54 -2.97 -1.69 -9.42
CA LEU A 54 -2.73 -2.30 -10.73
C LEU A 54 -3.39 -3.68 -10.84
N LEU A 55 -3.24 -4.50 -9.80
CA LEU A 55 -3.87 -5.81 -9.73
C LEU A 55 -5.40 -5.71 -9.61
N GLY A 56 -5.93 -4.75 -8.84
CA GLY A 56 -7.37 -4.47 -8.78
C GLY A 56 -7.95 -4.12 -10.15
N ILE A 57 -7.26 -3.27 -10.91
CA ILE A 57 -7.65 -2.91 -12.28
C ILE A 57 -7.59 -4.14 -13.20
N ALA A 58 -6.55 -4.95 -13.10
CA ALA A 58 -6.43 -6.18 -13.90
C ALA A 58 -7.57 -7.18 -13.60
N VAL A 59 -7.87 -7.42 -12.31
CA VAL A 59 -8.98 -8.29 -11.87
C VAL A 59 -10.32 -7.78 -12.41
N ALA A 60 -10.57 -6.47 -12.29
CA ALA A 60 -11.79 -5.86 -12.83
C ALA A 60 -11.86 -6.00 -14.35
N GLY A 61 -10.77 -5.70 -15.06
CA GLY A 61 -10.68 -5.81 -16.51
C GLY A 61 -10.99 -7.21 -17.01
N VAL A 62 -10.37 -8.23 -16.42
CA VAL A 62 -10.65 -9.64 -16.76
C VAL A 62 -12.10 -10.00 -16.45
N ALA A 63 -12.66 -9.54 -15.32
CA ALA A 63 -14.05 -9.81 -14.99
C ALA A 63 -15.03 -9.18 -16.01
N PHE A 64 -14.76 -7.97 -16.50
CA PHE A 64 -15.56 -7.37 -17.56
C PHE A 64 -15.40 -8.09 -18.90
N LEU A 65 -14.19 -8.59 -19.23
CA LEU A 65 -13.99 -9.44 -20.41
C LEU A 65 -14.80 -10.74 -20.32
N MET A 66 -14.90 -11.35 -19.14
CA MET A 66 -15.75 -12.53 -18.93
C MET A 66 -17.23 -12.21 -19.16
N VAL A 67 -17.73 -11.11 -18.60
CA VAL A 67 -19.11 -10.64 -18.84
C VAL A 67 -19.38 -10.39 -20.32
N ALA A 68 -18.39 -9.88 -21.06
CA ALA A 68 -18.50 -9.66 -22.50
C ALA A 68 -18.58 -10.96 -23.31
N ILE A 69 -17.96 -12.05 -22.84
CA ILE A 69 -18.08 -13.37 -23.49
C ILE A 69 -19.50 -13.92 -23.36
N SER A 70 -20.10 -13.82 -22.18
CA SER A 70 -21.48 -14.23 -22.02
C SER A 70 -22.20 -13.35 -20.99
N PRO A 71 -23.25 -12.62 -21.39
CA PRO A 71 -24.05 -11.83 -20.47
C PRO A 71 -24.87 -12.70 -19.52
N SER A 72 -24.92 -14.02 -19.77
CA SER A 72 -25.61 -14.99 -18.91
C SER A 72 -24.81 -15.33 -17.64
N LEU A 73 -23.54 -14.92 -17.56
CA LEU A 73 -22.71 -15.15 -16.39
C LEU A 73 -23.23 -14.33 -15.20
N LEU A 74 -23.43 -15.01 -14.08
CA LEU A 74 -23.92 -14.38 -12.86
C LEU A 74 -22.82 -13.50 -12.22
N ALA A 75 -23.23 -12.54 -11.40
CA ALA A 75 -22.29 -11.73 -10.61
C ALA A 75 -21.42 -12.56 -9.64
N ARG A 76 -21.80 -13.79 -9.35
CA ARG A 76 -21.01 -14.76 -8.59
C ARG A 76 -19.91 -15.41 -9.43
N GLU A 77 -20.11 -15.53 -10.74
CA GLU A 77 -19.18 -16.14 -11.69
C GLU A 77 -18.15 -15.13 -12.19
N THR A 78 -18.47 -13.84 -12.11
CA THR A 78 -17.61 -12.74 -12.54
C THR A 78 -17.25 -11.84 -11.35
N PRO A 79 -15.99 -11.85 -10.85
CA PRO A 79 -15.60 -11.11 -9.65
C PRO A 79 -15.41 -9.60 -9.92
N HIS A 80 -16.28 -8.98 -10.72
CA HIS A 80 -16.22 -7.54 -11.04
C HIS A 80 -16.43 -6.69 -9.78
N TRP A 81 -17.31 -7.13 -8.87
CA TRP A 81 -17.53 -6.52 -7.56
C TRP A 81 -16.25 -6.50 -6.72
N ALA A 82 -15.48 -7.59 -6.74
CA ALA A 82 -14.24 -7.69 -6.00
C ALA A 82 -13.19 -6.73 -6.58
N GLY A 83 -13.01 -6.73 -7.91
CA GLY A 83 -12.10 -5.79 -8.58
C GLY A 83 -12.39 -4.32 -8.25
N ILE A 84 -13.67 -3.92 -8.28
CA ILE A 84 -14.10 -2.55 -7.94
C ILE A 84 -13.76 -2.20 -6.48
N ILE A 85 -14.08 -3.09 -5.54
CA ILE A 85 -13.77 -2.88 -4.11
C ILE A 85 -12.26 -2.74 -3.92
N MET A 86 -11.47 -3.58 -4.57
CA MET A 86 -10.01 -3.54 -4.49
C MET A 86 -9.41 -2.27 -5.08
N CYS A 87 -9.98 -1.74 -6.17
CA CYS A 87 -9.60 -0.43 -6.71
C CYS A 87 -9.88 0.70 -5.70
N VAL A 88 -11.07 0.73 -5.09
CA VAL A 88 -11.42 1.73 -4.08
C VAL A 88 -10.50 1.66 -2.87
N VAL A 89 -10.27 0.45 -2.35
CA VAL A 89 -9.35 0.18 -1.24
C VAL A 89 -7.95 0.73 -1.55
N SER A 90 -7.46 0.49 -2.76
CA SER A 90 -6.12 0.90 -3.19
C SER A 90 -6.01 2.40 -3.39
N LEU A 91 -7.03 3.04 -3.97
CA LEU A 91 -7.11 4.50 -4.13
C LEU A 91 -7.14 5.21 -2.77
N VAL A 92 -7.95 4.70 -1.84
CA VAL A 92 -7.99 5.23 -0.47
C VAL A 92 -6.62 5.07 0.19
N GLY A 93 -6.00 3.90 0.10
CA GLY A 93 -4.64 3.68 0.58
C GLY A 93 -3.63 4.67 0.00
N PHE A 94 -3.65 4.85 -1.32
CA PHE A 94 -2.77 5.78 -2.03
C PHE A 94 -2.96 7.23 -1.55
N ILE A 95 -4.19 7.72 -1.48
CA ILE A 95 -4.53 9.08 -1.02
C ILE A 95 -4.05 9.28 0.42
N LEU A 96 -4.33 8.32 1.30
CA LEU A 96 -3.92 8.35 2.70
C LEU A 96 -2.39 8.43 2.86
N PHE A 97 -1.62 7.74 2.01
CA PHE A 97 -0.15 7.83 2.00
C PHE A 97 0.37 9.13 1.38
N CYS A 98 -0.31 9.69 0.39
CA CYS A 98 0.07 10.99 -0.19
C CYS A 98 -0.14 12.14 0.80
N ILE A 99 -1.23 12.12 1.58
CA ILE A 99 -1.54 13.16 2.57
C ILE A 99 -0.61 13.09 3.79
N THR A 100 -0.16 11.89 4.18
CA THR A 100 0.72 11.69 5.36
C THR A 100 2.22 11.93 5.09
N ARG A 101 2.59 12.40 3.88
CA ARG A 101 3.96 12.80 3.53
C ARG A 101 4.48 13.97 4.36
N VAL A 102 3.59 14.80 4.90
CA VAL A 102 3.96 15.87 5.83
C VAL A 102 3.95 15.28 7.24
N PRO A 103 5.10 15.25 7.95
CA PRO A 103 5.14 14.86 9.35
C PRO A 103 4.53 15.99 10.18
N ASP A 104 3.20 16.13 10.15
CA ASP A 104 2.48 17.16 10.92
C ASP A 104 1.88 16.58 12.21
N GLU A 105 1.88 17.40 13.26
CA GLU A 105 2.12 17.07 14.68
C GLU A 105 1.00 16.36 15.48
N ARG A 106 0.11 15.59 14.83
CA ARG A 106 -0.90 14.78 15.57
C ARG A 106 -0.68 13.29 15.37
N ALA A 107 0.03 12.68 16.32
CA ALA A 107 0.26 11.23 16.39
C ALA A 107 -1.03 10.40 16.27
N SER A 108 -2.19 10.94 16.68
CA SER A 108 -3.50 10.29 16.56
C SER A 108 -3.98 10.12 15.11
N THR A 109 -3.78 11.11 14.24
CA THR A 109 -4.22 11.04 12.84
C THR A 109 -3.39 10.01 12.06
N GLN A 110 -2.07 10.03 12.20
CA GLN A 110 -1.20 9.03 11.57
C GLN A 110 -1.50 7.60 12.06
N PHE A 111 -1.87 7.46 13.34
CA PHE A 111 -2.30 6.18 13.91
C PHE A 111 -3.60 5.68 13.26
N ILE A 112 -4.63 6.52 13.18
CA ILE A 112 -5.91 6.17 12.56
C ILE A 112 -5.69 5.75 11.11
N ILE A 113 -4.86 6.49 10.36
CA ILE A 113 -4.58 6.19 8.95
C ILE A 113 -3.89 4.83 8.77
N LYS A 114 -2.85 4.54 9.58
CA LYS A 114 -2.16 3.24 9.54
C LYS A 114 -3.11 2.09 9.89
N LEU A 115 -3.97 2.30 10.90
CA LEU A 115 -4.95 1.31 11.32
C LEU A 115 -6.00 1.04 10.23
N LEU A 116 -6.53 2.10 9.60
CA LEU A 116 -7.45 1.98 8.47
C LEU A 116 -6.81 1.22 7.30
N TYR A 117 -5.57 1.55 6.94
CA TYR A 117 -4.87 0.84 5.86
C TYR A 117 -4.61 -0.64 6.19
N PHE A 118 -4.32 -0.97 7.46
CA PHE A 118 -4.21 -2.35 7.91
C PHE A 118 -5.52 -3.13 7.75
N PHE A 119 -6.66 -2.54 8.16
CA PHE A 119 -7.97 -3.13 7.97
C PHE A 119 -8.31 -3.32 6.49
N LEU A 120 -8.03 -2.31 5.67
CA LEU A 120 -8.25 -2.37 4.22
C LEU A 120 -7.41 -3.48 3.56
N CYS A 121 -6.13 -3.63 3.94
CA CYS A 121 -5.29 -4.73 3.46
C CYS A 121 -5.83 -6.11 3.88
N THR A 122 -6.32 -6.22 5.13
CA THR A 122 -6.89 -7.47 5.65
C THR A 122 -8.18 -7.84 4.93
N MET A 123 -9.07 -6.88 4.71
CA MET A 123 -10.29 -7.07 3.92
C MET A 123 -9.95 -7.47 2.49
N GLY A 124 -8.95 -6.83 1.89
CA GLY A 124 -8.46 -7.18 0.57
C GLY A 124 -7.98 -8.63 0.46
N LEU A 125 -7.24 -9.10 1.47
CA LEU A 125 -6.81 -10.49 1.56
C LEU A 125 -8.00 -11.46 1.63
N VAL A 126 -8.99 -11.16 2.48
CA VAL A 126 -10.19 -12.00 2.62
C VAL A 126 -10.96 -12.05 1.30
N ILE A 127 -11.18 -10.90 0.66
CA ILE A 127 -11.87 -10.82 -0.64
C ILE A 127 -11.12 -11.63 -1.69
N SER A 128 -9.80 -11.49 -1.79
CA SER A 128 -9.00 -12.26 -2.75
C SER A 128 -9.11 -13.78 -2.53
N VAL A 129 -9.08 -14.25 -1.28
CA VAL A 129 -9.26 -15.68 -0.97
C VAL A 129 -10.67 -16.16 -1.33
N LEU A 130 -11.70 -15.37 -1.04
CA LEU A 130 -13.08 -15.68 -1.42
C LEU A 130 -13.23 -15.80 -2.94
N VAL A 131 -12.66 -14.85 -3.70
CA VAL A 131 -12.67 -14.89 -5.17
C VAL A 131 -11.97 -16.15 -5.67
N ILE A 132 -10.79 -16.49 -5.15
CA ILE A 132 -10.08 -17.73 -5.53
C ILE A 132 -10.98 -18.94 -5.31
N ALA A 133 -11.66 -19.05 -4.16
CA ALA A 133 -12.55 -20.17 -3.87
C ALA A 133 -13.72 -20.27 -4.89
N PHE A 134 -14.35 -19.13 -5.24
CA PHE A 134 -15.38 -19.11 -6.28
C PHE A 134 -14.82 -19.49 -7.65
N GLN A 135 -13.65 -19.00 -8.03
CA GLN A 135 -13.05 -19.33 -9.33
C GLN A 135 -12.61 -20.79 -9.39
N CYS A 136 -12.12 -21.39 -8.31
CA CYS A 136 -11.84 -22.82 -8.25
C CYS A 136 -13.11 -23.64 -8.46
N TYR A 137 -14.20 -23.27 -7.78
CA TYR A 137 -15.49 -23.95 -7.93
C TYR A 137 -16.01 -23.86 -9.37
N HIS A 138 -16.02 -22.65 -9.93
CA HIS A 138 -16.50 -22.42 -11.29
C HIS A 138 -15.58 -23.03 -12.35
N TYR A 139 -14.26 -23.03 -12.16
CA TYR A 139 -13.32 -23.73 -13.02
C TYR A 139 -13.59 -25.23 -13.06
N ALA A 140 -13.71 -25.87 -11.89
CA ALA A 140 -13.98 -27.30 -11.80
C ALA A 140 -15.33 -27.66 -12.45
N LEU A 141 -16.34 -26.83 -12.22
CA LEU A 141 -17.66 -26.99 -12.80
C LEU A 141 -17.66 -26.83 -14.32
N THR A 142 -17.09 -25.73 -14.85
CA THR A 142 -17.07 -25.47 -16.29
C THR A 142 -16.22 -26.48 -17.06
N SER A 143 -15.11 -26.94 -16.48
CA SER A 143 -14.24 -27.96 -17.11
C SER A 143 -14.89 -29.34 -17.20
N SER A 144 -16.02 -29.55 -16.51
CA SER A 144 -16.78 -30.80 -16.52
C SER A 144 -17.98 -30.79 -17.46
N TYR A 145 -18.26 -29.66 -18.12
CA TYR A 145 -19.39 -29.57 -19.04
C TYR A 145 -19.09 -30.13 -20.43
N SER A 146 -20.13 -30.70 -21.04
CA SER A 146 -20.22 -30.93 -22.47
C SER A 146 -21.17 -29.90 -23.08
N CYS A 147 -20.64 -29.05 -23.95
CA CYS A 147 -21.39 -27.96 -24.58
C CYS A 147 -21.77 -28.29 -26.02
N LYS A 148 -22.98 -27.88 -26.44
CA LYS A 148 -23.49 -28.01 -27.81
C LYS A 148 -24.04 -26.67 -28.28
N GLU A 149 -23.69 -26.31 -29.50
CA GLU A 149 -24.21 -25.12 -30.17
C GLU A 149 -25.69 -25.32 -30.49
N THR A 150 -26.51 -24.30 -30.25
CA THR A 150 -27.95 -24.31 -30.55
C THR A 150 -28.38 -22.93 -31.04
N GLU A 151 -28.48 -22.77 -32.36
CA GLU A 151 -28.84 -21.51 -33.03
C GLU A 151 -27.96 -20.33 -32.59
N GLU A 152 -28.43 -19.48 -31.68
CA GLU A 152 -27.72 -18.30 -31.16
C GLU A 152 -27.18 -18.50 -29.73
N ASP A 153 -27.39 -19.68 -29.14
CA ASP A 153 -27.07 -20.00 -27.77
C ASP A 153 -26.13 -21.21 -27.68
N CYS A 154 -25.33 -21.25 -26.61
CA CYS A 154 -24.54 -22.43 -26.25
C CYS A 154 -25.18 -23.16 -25.07
N ARG A 155 -25.49 -24.45 -25.22
CA ARG A 155 -26.12 -25.28 -24.18
C ARG A 155 -25.12 -26.27 -23.61
N CYS A 156 -24.82 -26.14 -22.32
CA CYS A 156 -23.84 -26.95 -21.61
C CYS A 156 -24.52 -27.84 -20.57
N THR A 157 -24.23 -29.13 -20.59
CA THR A 157 -24.73 -30.12 -19.61
C THR A 157 -23.56 -30.82 -18.92
N LEU A 158 -23.76 -31.24 -17.67
CA LEU A 158 -22.74 -31.95 -16.90
C LEU A 158 -22.54 -33.38 -17.41
N ASP A 159 -23.64 -34.07 -17.69
CA ASP A 159 -23.64 -35.41 -18.29
C ASP A 159 -24.70 -35.42 -19.40
N PRO A 160 -24.31 -35.57 -20.68
CA PRO A 160 -25.27 -35.62 -21.79
C PRO A 160 -26.11 -36.89 -21.83
N GLU A 161 -25.70 -37.96 -21.13
CA GLU A 161 -26.43 -39.24 -21.10
C GLU A 161 -27.47 -39.28 -19.97
N ASP A 162 -27.37 -38.39 -18.98
CA ASP A 162 -28.36 -38.27 -17.90
C ASP A 162 -29.49 -37.28 -18.29
N PRO A 163 -30.74 -37.74 -18.46
CA PRO A 163 -31.86 -36.88 -18.84
C PRO A 163 -32.29 -35.87 -17.76
N ILE A 164 -31.80 -36.02 -16.53
CA ILE A 164 -32.10 -35.13 -15.39
C ILE A 164 -30.92 -34.18 -15.13
N ALA A 165 -29.81 -34.32 -15.88
CA ALA A 165 -28.65 -33.47 -15.72
C ALA A 165 -28.99 -31.99 -15.93
N ARG A 166 -28.45 -31.15 -15.04
CA ARG A 166 -28.67 -29.72 -15.07
C ARG A 166 -28.03 -29.13 -16.33
N THR A 167 -28.86 -28.58 -17.20
CA THR A 167 -28.43 -27.87 -18.41
C THR A 167 -28.35 -26.37 -18.15
N PHE A 168 -27.25 -25.75 -18.57
CA PHE A 168 -27.01 -24.31 -18.53
C PHE A 168 -27.06 -23.77 -19.97
N THR A 169 -27.78 -22.69 -20.19
CA THR A 169 -27.89 -22.05 -21.52
C THR A 169 -27.22 -20.69 -21.46
N TYR A 170 -26.16 -20.53 -22.24
CA TYR A 170 -25.39 -19.30 -22.39
C TYR A 170 -25.90 -18.56 -23.62
N ARG A 171 -26.69 -17.51 -23.39
CA ARG A 171 -27.32 -16.75 -24.48
C ARG A 171 -26.35 -15.84 -25.21
N GLY A 172 -26.53 -15.72 -26.52
CA GLY A 172 -25.70 -14.86 -27.37
C GLY A 172 -24.27 -15.36 -27.52
N VAL A 173 -24.09 -16.67 -27.43
CA VAL A 173 -22.79 -17.35 -27.59
C VAL A 173 -22.95 -18.39 -28.68
N THR A 174 -22.54 -18.03 -29.90
CA THR A 174 -22.64 -18.90 -31.08
C THR A 174 -21.56 -19.97 -31.12
N ASP A 175 -20.35 -19.64 -30.66
CA ASP A 175 -19.21 -20.55 -30.57
C ASP A 175 -19.05 -21.03 -29.12
N CYS A 176 -19.38 -22.30 -28.87
CA CYS A 176 -19.27 -22.91 -27.54
C CYS A 176 -17.82 -23.00 -27.03
N SER A 177 -16.80 -22.84 -27.89
CA SER A 177 -15.40 -22.80 -27.47
C SER A 177 -15.08 -21.64 -26.52
N ALA A 178 -15.90 -20.58 -26.58
CA ALA A 178 -15.83 -19.47 -25.65
C ALA A 178 -16.14 -19.91 -24.20
N ILE A 179 -16.99 -20.95 -24.02
CA ILE A 179 -17.42 -21.46 -22.72
C ILE A 179 -16.56 -22.63 -22.24
N ASP A 180 -16.27 -23.62 -23.09
CA ASP A 180 -15.54 -24.82 -22.68
C ASP A 180 -14.01 -24.66 -22.64
N SER A 181 -13.48 -23.64 -23.33
CA SER A 181 -12.04 -23.40 -23.44
C SER A 181 -11.64 -22.02 -22.90
N THR A 182 -12.23 -20.95 -23.43
CA THR A 182 -11.79 -19.59 -23.09
C THR A 182 -12.17 -19.19 -21.65
N LEU A 183 -13.38 -19.52 -21.21
CA LEU A 183 -13.86 -19.17 -19.87
C LEU A 183 -13.04 -19.87 -18.74
N PRO A 184 -12.69 -21.16 -18.82
CA PRO A 184 -11.73 -21.80 -17.90
C PRO A 184 -10.38 -21.09 -17.80
N MET A 185 -9.84 -20.62 -18.93
CA MET A 185 -8.59 -19.85 -18.94
C MET A 185 -8.71 -18.54 -18.16
N TYR A 186 -9.85 -17.85 -18.27
CA TYR A 186 -10.11 -16.66 -17.47
C TYR A 186 -10.30 -16.96 -15.98
N TYR A 187 -10.89 -18.10 -15.61
CA TYR A 187 -10.92 -18.52 -14.21
C TYR A 187 -9.50 -18.73 -13.65
N LEU A 188 -8.61 -19.39 -14.41
CA LEU A 188 -7.20 -19.56 -14.05
C LEU A 188 -6.46 -18.23 -13.91
N LEU A 189 -6.65 -17.33 -14.87
CA LEU A 189 -6.06 -16.00 -14.80
C LEU A 189 -6.55 -15.22 -13.57
N GLN A 190 -7.85 -15.27 -13.28
CA GLN A 190 -8.43 -14.65 -12.08
C GLN A 190 -7.88 -15.25 -10.78
N MET A 191 -7.69 -16.57 -10.72
CA MET A 191 -7.05 -17.22 -9.56
C MET A 191 -5.63 -16.67 -9.34
N LEU A 192 -4.83 -16.58 -10.40
CA LEU A 192 -3.45 -16.08 -10.32
C LEU A 192 -3.39 -14.60 -9.91
N LEU A 193 -4.23 -13.76 -10.51
CA LEU A 193 -4.29 -12.34 -10.18
C LEU A 193 -4.73 -12.12 -8.71
N ASN A 194 -5.72 -12.86 -8.25
CA ASN A 194 -6.19 -12.76 -6.86
C ASN A 194 -5.18 -13.36 -5.87
N LEU A 195 -4.41 -14.38 -6.25
CA LEU A 195 -3.32 -14.89 -5.43
C LEU A 195 -2.22 -13.84 -5.26
N ALA A 196 -1.80 -13.21 -6.36
CA ALA A 196 -0.85 -12.11 -6.31
C ALA A 196 -1.38 -10.96 -5.43
N GLN A 197 -2.66 -10.62 -5.58
CA GLN A 197 -3.32 -9.60 -4.76
C GLN A 197 -3.31 -9.96 -3.27
N ALA A 198 -3.65 -11.20 -2.92
CA ALA A 198 -3.62 -11.68 -1.54
C ALA A 198 -2.23 -11.56 -0.93
N ILE A 199 -1.18 -11.91 -1.69
CA ILE A 199 0.22 -11.76 -1.26
C ILE A 199 0.56 -10.28 -1.02
N VAL A 200 0.21 -9.39 -1.94
CA VAL A 200 0.46 -7.94 -1.79
C VAL A 200 -0.30 -7.37 -0.59
N CYS A 201 -1.55 -7.76 -0.38
CA CYS A 201 -2.35 -7.39 0.79
C CYS A 201 -1.74 -7.91 2.10
N LEU A 202 -1.27 -9.15 2.12
CA LEU A 202 -0.57 -9.72 3.27
C LEU A 202 0.71 -8.96 3.59
N LEU A 203 1.52 -8.65 2.57
CA LEU A 203 2.73 -7.85 2.71
C LEU A 203 2.39 -6.45 3.27
N GLY A 204 1.38 -5.78 2.72
CA GLY A 204 0.91 -4.48 3.22
C GLY A 204 0.54 -4.52 4.70
N ALA A 205 -0.30 -5.49 5.09
CA ALA A 205 -0.69 -5.68 6.49
C ALA A 205 0.51 -5.99 7.39
N PHE A 206 1.42 -6.88 6.96
CA PHE A 206 2.62 -7.25 7.69
C PHE A 206 3.55 -6.06 7.92
N LEU A 207 3.72 -5.18 6.94
CA LEU A 207 4.60 -4.02 7.06
C LEU A 207 4.08 -2.98 8.02
N ILE A 208 2.78 -2.71 7.98
CA ILE A 208 2.13 -1.83 8.93
C ILE A 208 2.22 -2.42 10.34
N TRP A 209 1.94 -3.71 10.48
CA TRP A 209 2.08 -4.45 11.74
C TRP A 209 3.51 -4.35 12.28
N LYS A 210 4.50 -4.71 11.46
CA LYS A 210 5.93 -4.66 11.82
C LYS A 210 6.37 -3.27 12.22
N HIS A 211 6.02 -2.24 11.45
CA HIS A 211 6.33 -0.84 11.78
C HIS A 211 5.74 -0.45 13.14
N ARG A 212 4.56 -0.96 13.50
CA ARG A 212 3.95 -0.68 14.81
C ARG A 212 4.65 -1.45 15.93
N TYR A 213 4.74 -2.77 15.84
CA TYR A 213 5.14 -3.62 16.96
C TYR A 213 6.65 -3.81 17.14
N GLN A 214 7.49 -3.47 16.14
CA GLN A 214 8.95 -3.44 16.37
C GLN A 214 9.36 -2.46 17.47
N VAL A 215 8.55 -1.44 17.75
CA VAL A 215 8.85 -0.42 18.77
C VAL A 215 8.23 -0.74 20.13
N PHE A 216 7.33 -1.74 20.22
CA PHE A 216 6.66 -2.12 21.49
C PHE A 216 7.24 -3.38 22.15
N PHE A 217 8.17 -4.10 21.49
CA PHE A 217 8.79 -5.32 22.03
C PHE A 217 9.99 -5.10 22.96
N ALA A 218 10.18 -3.89 23.46
CA ALA A 218 10.87 -3.67 24.71
C ALA A 218 10.10 -2.60 25.47
N GLY A 219 9.54 -2.94 26.63
CA GLY A 219 9.13 -1.96 27.64
C GLY A 219 10.29 -1.15 28.22
N LEU A 220 11.27 -0.81 27.38
CA LEU A 220 12.33 0.14 27.63
C LEU A 220 12.01 1.34 26.75
N GLN A 221 11.15 2.19 27.28
CA GLN A 221 11.26 3.62 27.03
C GLN A 221 12.71 3.99 27.39
N MET A 222 13.63 3.96 26.42
CA MET A 222 14.99 4.45 26.62
C MET A 222 14.86 5.93 26.95
N GLY A 223 15.10 6.25 28.22
CA GLY A 223 14.86 7.58 28.76
C GLY A 223 15.63 8.65 28.01
N SER A 224 15.03 9.83 27.91
CA SER A 224 15.82 11.06 27.95
C SER A 224 16.02 11.42 29.42
N PRO A 225 17.24 11.33 29.98
CA PRO A 225 17.56 11.98 31.23
C PRO A 225 17.94 13.44 30.93
N SER A 226 16.97 14.27 30.53
CA SER A 226 17.25 15.71 30.42
C SER A 226 16.02 16.60 30.64
N VAL A 227 15.18 16.30 31.62
CA VAL A 227 14.34 17.33 32.26
C VAL A 227 14.16 17.03 33.75
N GLN A 228 15.27 16.97 34.50
CA GLN A 228 15.23 17.26 35.94
C GLN A 228 15.63 18.72 36.13
N ASN A 229 14.72 19.64 35.80
CA ASN A 229 14.71 20.97 36.39
C ASN A 229 13.52 21.02 37.36
N TRP A 230 13.73 20.45 38.55
CA TRP A 230 12.96 20.81 39.72
C TRP A 230 13.33 22.25 40.10
N GLN A 231 12.56 23.23 39.62
CA GLN A 231 12.59 24.55 40.23
C GLN A 231 11.90 24.46 41.59
N LYS A 232 12.70 24.60 42.66
CA LYS A 232 12.25 25.05 43.97
C LYS A 232 11.59 26.43 43.80
N VAL A 233 10.31 26.52 44.17
CA VAL A 233 9.75 27.64 44.96
C VAL A 233 8.75 27.02 45.93
#